data_AF-A0A2E9Z5N7-F1
#
_entry.id   AF-A0A2E9Z5N7-F1
#
_cell.length_a   1.000
_cell.length_b   1.000
_cell.length_c   1.000
_cell.angle_alpha   90.00
_cell.angle_beta   90.00
_cell.angle_gamma   90.00
#
_symmetry.space_group_name_H-M   'P 1'
#
loop_
_entity.id
_entity.type
_entity.pdbx_description
1 polymer ?
#
loop_
_entity_poly.entity_id
_entity_poly.type
_entity_poly.pdbx_seq_one_letter_code
_entity_poly.pdbx_strand_id
1 'polypeptide(L)' 'MWQIELRPEIKKELKDPDKYVQGMRWTYNGLTITMVGVGMMFILYFVKPEHVLRPFWIQILGLVVAGRGEWLKFRWK' A
#
# COMPACT_ATOMS: atom_id res chain seq x y z
N MET A 1 -6.46 -6.53 -7.76
CA MET A 1 -5.78 -6.70 -6.45
C MET A 1 -4.66 -7.72 -6.63
N TRP A 2 -3.43 -7.33 -6.32
CA TRP A 2 -2.19 -8.09 -6.56
C TRP A 2 -2.29 -9.58 -6.20
N GLN A 3 -1.83 -10.44 -7.12
CA GLN A 3 -1.58 -11.86 -6.91
C GLN A 3 -0.12 -11.99 -6.48
N ILE A 4 0.14 -12.44 -5.25
CA ILE A 4 1.48 -12.50 -4.69
C ILE A 4 1.79 -13.94 -4.35
N GLU A 5 2.71 -14.53 -5.09
CA GLU A 5 3.22 -15.87 -4.82
C GLU A 5 4.55 -15.76 -4.08
N LEU A 6 4.59 -16.31 -2.86
CA LEU A 6 5.83 -16.44 -2.10
C LEU A 6 6.65 -17.60 -2.66
N ARG A 7 7.97 -17.39 -2.76
CA ARG A 7 8.91 -18.50 -2.98
C ARG A 7 8.77 -19.54 -1.85
N PRO A 8 8.86 -20.83 -2.17
CA PRO A 8 8.66 -21.91 -1.20
C PRO A 8 9.67 -21.88 -0.04
N GLU A 9 10.87 -21.32 -0.27
CA GLU A 9 11.89 -21.08 0.76
C GLU A 9 11.37 -20.16 1.87
N ILE A 10 10.78 -19.02 1.48
CA ILE A 10 10.26 -18.00 2.40
C ILE A 10 9.04 -18.53 3.16
N LYS A 11 8.20 -19.35 2.52
CA LYS A 11 7.02 -19.96 3.18
C LYS A 11 7.40 -20.82 4.40
N LYS A 12 8.59 -21.43 4.41
CA LYS A 12 9.05 -22.29 5.52
C LYS A 12 9.52 -21.48 6.74
N GLU A 13 9.93 -20.24 6.52
CA GLU A 13 10.42 -19.35 7.58
C GLU A 13 9.28 -18.54 8.25
N LEU A 14 8.11 -18.49 7.62
CA LEU A 14 6.97 -17.69 8.07
C LEU A 14 6.06 -18.48 9.02
N LYS A 15 5.58 -17.80 10.07
CA LYS A 15 4.59 -18.36 10.99
C LYS A 15 3.26 -18.73 10.30
N ASP A 16 2.76 -17.87 9.42
CA ASP A 16 1.52 -18.08 8.65
C ASP A 16 1.66 -17.43 7.25
N PRO A 17 2.05 -18.22 6.23
CA PRO A 17 2.33 -17.70 4.89
C PRO A 17 1.13 -17.00 4.23
N ASP A 18 -0.08 -17.49 4.46
CA ASP A 18 -1.28 -16.94 3.82
C ASP A 18 -1.64 -15.57 4.38
N LYS A 19 -1.52 -15.40 5.70
CA LYS A 19 -1.73 -14.09 6.35
C LYS A 19 -0.59 -13.11 6.05
N TYR A 20 0.63 -13.60 5.85
CA TYR A 20 1.74 -12.77 5.38
C TYR A 20 1.50 -12.25 3.96
N VAL A 21 1.05 -13.12 3.04
CA VAL A 21 0.62 -12.73 1.67
C VAL A 21 -0.52 -11.71 1.72
N GLN A 22 -1.50 -11.92 2.61
CA GLN A 22 -2.58 -10.96 2.83
C GLN A 22 -2.01 -9.61 3.28
N GLY A 23 -1.07 -9.59 4.22
CA GLY A 23 -0.37 -8.39 4.67
C GLY A 23 0.34 -7.66 3.52
N MET A 24 1.10 -8.37 2.68
CA MET A 24 1.73 -7.79 1.49
C MET A 24 0.72 -7.20 0.51
N ARG A 25 -0.43 -7.88 0.32
CA ARG A 25 -1.51 -7.39 -0.55
C ARG A 25 -2.09 -6.08 -0.04
N TRP A 26 -2.30 -5.96 1.27
CA TRP A 26 -2.69 -4.70 1.91
C TRP A 26 -1.63 -3.62 1.76
N THR A 27 -0.35 -3.94 1.94
CA THR A 27 0.76 -3.00 1.71
C THR A 27 0.75 -2.47 0.28
N TYR A 28 0.72 -3.34 -0.74
CA TYR A 28 0.74 -2.91 -2.14
C TYR A 28 -0.51 -2.14 -2.55
N ASN A 29 -1.68 -2.51 -2.03
CA ASN A 29 -2.90 -1.73 -2.25
C ASN A 29 -2.77 -0.33 -1.63
N GLY A 30 -2.25 -0.22 -0.40
CA GLY A 30 -2.00 1.07 0.26
C GLY A 30 -1.03 1.96 -0.52
N LEU A 31 0.08 1.39 -0.99
CA LEU A 31 1.03 2.09 -1.85
C LEU A 31 0.40 2.53 -3.18
N THR A 32 -0.44 1.70 -3.79
CA THR A 32 -1.17 2.05 -5.02
C THR A 32 -2.08 3.26 -4.77
N ILE A 33 -2.82 3.29 -3.65
CA ILE A 33 -3.67 4.42 -3.27
C ILE A 33 -2.83 5.69 -3.11
N THR A 34 -1.68 5.61 -2.42
CA THR A 34 -0.77 6.76 -2.26
C THR A 34 -0.28 7.27 -3.62
N MET A 35 0.11 6.38 -4.54
CA MET A 35 0.56 6.75 -5.88
C MET A 35 -0.53 7.43 -6.72
N VAL A 36 -1.79 6.97 -6.60
CA VAL A 36 -2.94 7.64 -7.23
C VAL A 36 -3.10 9.06 -6.68
N GLY A 37 -2.97 9.23 -5.35
CA GLY A 37 -2.98 10.55 -4.72
C GLY A 37 -1.91 11.49 -5.30
N VAL A 38 -0.66 11.02 -5.41
CA VAL A 38 0.43 11.79 -6.03
C VAL A 38 0.13 12.13 -7.49
N GLY A 39 -0.38 11.18 -8.27
CA GLY A 39 -0.76 11.41 -9.67
C GLY A 39 -1.84 12.50 -9.82
N MET A 40 -2.85 12.51 -8.94
CA MET A 40 -3.85 13.58 -8.93
C MET A 40 -3.24 14.94 -8.59
N MET A 41 -2.34 14.99 -7.62
CA MET A 41 -1.64 16.24 -7.26
C MET A 41 -0.76 16.75 -8.40
N PHE A 42 -0.10 15.85 -9.12
CA PHE A 42 0.71 16.19 -10.30
C PHE A 42 -0.16 16.77 -11.42
N ILE A 43 -1.33 16.19 -11.70
CA ILE A 43 -2.27 16.77 -12.68
C ILE A 43 -2.74 18.15 -12.22
N LEU A 44 -3.12 18.29 -10.94
CA LEU A 44 -3.57 19.57 -10.39
C LEU A 44 -2.48 20.65 -10.43
N TYR A 45 -1.20 20.26 -10.36
CA TYR A 45 -0.09 21.21 -10.43
C TYR A 45 -0.10 22.01 -11.74
N PHE A 46 -0.47 21.38 -12.86
CA PHE A 46 -0.56 22.06 -14.15
C PHE A 46 -1.93 22.70 -14.41
N VAL A 47 -3.01 22.14 -13.86
CA VAL A 47 -4.39 22.58 -14.17
C VAL A 47 -4.93 23.63 -13.19
N LYS A 48 -4.72 23.43 -11.88
CA LYS A 48 -5.21 24.30 -10.78
C LYS A 48 -4.24 24.23 -9.58
N PRO A 49 -3.13 24.98 -9.60
CA PRO A 49 -2.08 24.89 -8.59
C PRO A 49 -2.59 25.19 -7.17
N GLU A 50 -3.57 26.07 -7.02
CA GLU A 50 -4.22 26.38 -5.73
C GLU A 50 -4.95 25.18 -5.09
N HIS A 51 -5.15 24.09 -5.83
CA HIS A 51 -5.87 22.90 -5.38
C HIS A 51 -4.98 21.67 -5.24
N VAL A 52 -3.68 21.79 -5.52
CA VAL A 52 -2.71 20.67 -5.51
C VAL A 52 -2.75 19.88 -4.21
N LEU A 53 -2.96 20.52 -3.06
CA LEU A 53 -2.95 19.85 -1.76
C LEU A 53 -4.29 19.21 -1.38
N ARG A 54 -5.39 19.45 -2.12
CA ARG A 54 -6.70 18.86 -1.79
C ARG A 54 -6.71 17.33 -1.73
N PRO A 55 -6.03 16.59 -2.63
CA PRO A 55 -5.97 15.13 -2.58
C PRO A 55 -5.01 14.58 -1.51
N PHE A 56 -4.39 15.42 -0.66
CA PHE A 56 -3.42 14.97 0.34
C PHE A 56 -3.98 13.90 1.29
N TRP A 57 -5.27 13.98 1.62
CA TRP A 57 -5.96 12.96 2.42
C TRP A 57 -5.90 11.54 1.83
N ILE A 58 -5.80 11.42 0.50
CA ILE A 58 -5.65 10.13 -0.19
C ILE A 58 -4.31 9.48 0.16
N GLN A 59 -3.25 10.27 0.30
CA GLN A 59 -1.94 9.76 0.72
C GLN A 59 -1.98 9.26 2.16
N ILE A 60 -2.65 9.99 3.06
CA ILE A 60 -2.84 9.55 4.45
C ILE A 60 -3.59 8.22 4.49
N LEU A 61 -4.68 8.09 3.74
CA LEU A 61 -5.42 6.83 3.63
C LEU A 61 -4.55 5.69 3.09
N GLY A 62 -3.78 5.93 2.02
CA GLY A 62 -2.87 4.94 1.46
C GLY A 62 -1.82 4.48 2.47
N LEU A 63 -1.26 5.40 3.26
CA LEU A 63 -0.30 5.10 4.32
C LEU A 63 -0.93 4.31 5.48
N VAL A 64 -2.16 4.61 5.90
CA VAL A 64 -2.86 3.82 6.93
C VAL A 64 -3.10 2.39 6.45
N VAL A 65 -3.55 2.24 5.20
CA VAL A 65 -3.76 0.93 4.57
C VAL A 65 -2.44 0.15 4.46
N ALA A 66 -1.36 0.83 4.04
CA ALA A 66 -0.05 0.21 3.95
C ALA A 66 0.51 -0.18 5.32
N GLY A 67 0.36 0.69 6.32
CA GLY A 67 0.77 0.43 7.70
C GLY A 67 0.03 -0.77 8.31
N ARG A 68 -1.26 -0.93 8.01
CA ARG A 68 -2.01 -2.15 8.39
C ARG A 68 -1.44 -3.40 7.71
N GLY A 69 -1.05 -3.30 6.44
CA GLY A 69 -0.38 -4.39 5.73
C GLY A 69 0.96 -4.78 6.35
N GLU A 70 1.79 -3.80 6.68
CA GLU A 70 3.07 -4.02 7.37
C GLU A 70 2.89 -4.62 8.77
N TRP A 71 1.88 -4.17 9.52
CA TRP A 71 1.57 -4.76 10.82
C TRP A 71 1.19 -6.23 10.71
N LEU A 72 0.36 -6.59 9.72
CA LEU A 72 0.02 -7.98 9.44
C LEU A 72 1.26 -8.79 9.06
N LYS A 73 2.12 -8.26 8.18
CA LYS A 73 3.39 -8.91 7.85
C LYS A 73 4.25 -9.15 9.08
N PHE A 74 4.42 -8.16 9.96
CA PHE A 74 5.24 -8.29 11.17
C PHE A 74 4.67 -9.32 12.14
N ARG A 75 3.35 -9.41 12.27
CA ARG A 75 2.68 -10.37 13.17
C ARG A 75 2.77 -11.82 12.68
N TRP A 76 2.82 -12.03 11.37
CA TRP A 76 2.75 -13.35 10.73
C TRP A 76 4.05 -13.75 10.01
N LYS A 77 5.10 -12.94 10.16
CA LYS A 77 6.48 -13.31 9.88
C LYS A 77 6.94 -14.26 10.98
#